data_AF-A0A0C2FV17-F1
#
_entry.id   AF-A0A0C2FV17-F1
#
_cell.length_a   1.000
_cell.length_b   1.000
_cell.length_c   1.000
_cell.angle_alpha   90.00
_cell.angle_beta   90.00
_cell.angle_gamma   90.00
#
_symmetry.space_group_name_H-M   'P 1'
#
loop_
_entity.id
_entity.type
_entity.pdbx_description
1 polymer ?
#
loop_
_entity_poly.entity_id
_entity_poly.type
_entity_poly.pdbx_seq_one_letter_code
_entity_poly.pdbx_strand_id
1 'polypeptide(L)'
;MFQEYVFIDPCSVVYTEEPDYVIYQEIVQLNDRKCMQSVMMVDHEWLTRLAEPYCNFASMDKDQAPRYDAEKDQIVKSVEVTFGPLEWRLDPVDRPIPNDIMLYRYFAQFLLAGEVMPLLAEYVPKMLAPPTTMVRSWAKLQRRTETLLNALVEKDVHTKADLIEQWHKDENYLLEEYLEWLPESLHGTITVMWPPLEEKTTKMGRNKIHSKVK
;
A
#
# COMPACT_ATOMS: atom_id res chain seq x y z
N MET A 1 -35.86 3.54 0.47
CA MET A 1 -35.40 2.17 0.74
C MET A 1 -36.59 1.25 0.47
N PHE A 2 -36.48 0.31 -0.47
CA PHE A 2 -37.53 -0.70 -0.64
C PHE A 2 -37.46 -1.63 0.56
N GLN A 3 -38.52 -1.69 1.36
CA GLN A 3 -38.67 -2.62 2.48
C GLN A 3 -39.19 -4.00 2.02
N GLU A 4 -39.25 -4.20 0.71
CA GLU A 4 -39.85 -5.37 0.08
C GLU A 4 -38.76 -6.25 -0.53
N TYR A 5 -38.97 -7.56 -0.47
CA TYR A 5 -38.08 -8.53 -1.10
C TYR A 5 -38.08 -8.36 -2.62
N VAL A 6 -36.89 -8.45 -3.22
CA VAL A 6 -36.67 -8.47 -4.66
C VAL A 6 -35.94 -9.76 -5.00
N PHE A 7 -36.32 -10.41 -6.09
CA PHE A 7 -35.84 -11.73 -6.48
C PHE A 7 -35.02 -11.65 -7.78
N ILE A 8 -34.11 -12.60 -8.01
CA ILE A 8 -33.51 -12.78 -9.34
C ILE A 8 -34.59 -13.33 -10.28
N ASP A 9 -34.66 -12.82 -11.52
CA ASP A 9 -35.57 -13.37 -12.52
C ASP A 9 -35.29 -14.87 -12.77
N PRO A 10 -36.28 -15.76 -12.74
CA PRO A 10 -36.11 -17.19 -13.05
C PRO A 10 -35.47 -17.50 -14.41
N CYS A 11 -35.57 -16.59 -15.38
CA CYS A 11 -34.93 -16.69 -16.69
C CYS A 11 -33.47 -16.23 -16.70
N SER A 12 -32.98 -15.62 -15.62
CA SER A 12 -31.59 -15.20 -15.49
C SER A 12 -30.66 -16.40 -15.37
N VAL A 13 -29.51 -16.34 -16.04
CA VAL A 13 -28.48 -17.41 -15.97
C VAL A 13 -27.91 -17.58 -14.56
N VAL A 14 -27.98 -16.55 -13.72
CA VAL A 14 -27.51 -16.58 -12.33
C VAL A 14 -28.58 -17.01 -11.33
N TYR A 15 -29.78 -17.40 -11.78
CA TYR A 15 -30.89 -17.73 -10.89
C TYR A 15 -30.58 -18.87 -9.90
N THR A 16 -29.80 -19.86 -10.32
CA THR A 16 -29.44 -21.02 -9.50
C THR A 16 -28.13 -20.86 -8.73
N GLU A 17 -27.37 -19.79 -9.00
CA GLU A 17 -26.04 -19.58 -8.41
C GLU A 17 -26.09 -18.95 -7.02
N GLU A 18 -27.23 -18.38 -6.62
CA GLU A 18 -27.45 -17.71 -5.32
C GLU A 18 -26.27 -16.83 -4.84
N PRO A 19 -25.77 -15.89 -5.67
CA PRO A 19 -24.63 -15.06 -5.30
C PRO A 19 -24.94 -14.07 -4.17
N ASP A 20 -23.95 -13.82 -3.31
CA ASP A 20 -24.06 -12.86 -2.20
C ASP A 20 -24.27 -11.42 -2.69
N TYR A 21 -23.61 -11.04 -3.80
CA TYR A 21 -23.67 -9.71 -4.37
C TYR A 21 -24.02 -9.74 -5.86
N VAL A 22 -24.97 -8.90 -6.25
CA VAL A 22 -25.38 -8.72 -7.63
C VAL A 22 -25.58 -7.25 -7.98
N ILE A 23 -25.34 -6.92 -9.24
CA ILE A 23 -25.86 -5.71 -9.87
C ILE A 23 -26.95 -6.07 -10.85
N TYR A 24 -27.93 -5.17 -11.00
CA TYR A 24 -29.07 -5.33 -11.87
C TYR A 24 -29.30 -4.05 -12.68
N GLN A 25 -29.86 -4.18 -13.88
CA GLN A 25 -30.18 -3.03 -14.72
C GLN A 25 -31.47 -2.35 -14.27
N GLU A 26 -32.50 -3.15 -13.97
CA GLU A 26 -33.80 -2.65 -13.55
C GLU A 26 -34.55 -3.68 -12.69
N ILE A 27 -35.60 -3.23 -12.01
CA ILE A 27 -36.54 -4.07 -11.27
C ILE A 27 -37.90 -3.98 -11.96
N VAL A 28 -38.44 -5.13 -12.37
CA VAL A 28 -39.73 -5.24 -13.05
C VAL A 28 -40.71 -6.02 -12.17
N GLN A 29 -41.97 -5.57 -12.13
CA GLN A 29 -43.05 -6.31 -11.48
C GLN A 29 -43.50 -7.46 -12.40
N LEU A 30 -43.28 -8.70 -11.97
CA LEU A 30 -43.72 -9.92 -12.66
C LEU A 30 -44.72 -10.65 -11.77
N ASN A 31 -46.00 -10.62 -12.18
CA ASN A 31 -47.12 -11.10 -11.36
C ASN A 31 -47.06 -10.47 -9.95
N ASP A 32 -46.97 -11.28 -8.90
CA ASP A 32 -46.92 -10.83 -7.50
C ASP A 32 -45.47 -10.65 -6.96
N ARG A 33 -44.44 -10.67 -7.81
CA ARG A 33 -43.04 -10.53 -7.39
C ARG A 33 -42.32 -9.39 -8.10
N LYS A 34 -41.41 -8.73 -7.40
CA LYS A 34 -40.44 -7.79 -7.98
C LYS A 34 -39.18 -8.56 -8.35
N CYS A 35 -38.82 -8.55 -9.62
CA CYS A 35 -37.68 -9.29 -10.14
C CYS A 35 -36.61 -8.38 -10.72
N MET A 36 -35.36 -8.63 -10.38
CA MET A 36 -34.18 -8.00 -10.98
C MET A 36 -33.95 -8.55 -12.39
N GLN A 37 -33.79 -7.65 -13.36
CA GLN A 37 -33.48 -7.96 -14.77
C GLN A 37 -32.01 -7.66 -15.08
N SER A 38 -31.46 -8.39 -16.06
CA SER A 38 -30.06 -8.26 -16.52
C SER A 38 -29.07 -8.30 -15.35
N VAL A 39 -29.10 -9.40 -14.60
CA VAL A 39 -28.33 -9.56 -13.36
C VAL A 39 -26.91 -10.05 -13.66
N MET A 40 -25.92 -9.44 -12.99
CA MET A 40 -24.52 -9.88 -13.00
C MET A 40 -24.04 -10.12 -11.57
N MET A 41 -23.31 -11.21 -11.36
CA MET A 41 -22.57 -11.46 -10.12
C MET A 41 -21.46 -10.43 -9.95
N VAL A 42 -21.24 -10.01 -8.71
CA VAL A 42 -20.17 -9.07 -8.37
C VAL A 42 -19.26 -9.69 -7.33
N ASP A 43 -17.96 -9.65 -7.61
CA ASP A 43 -16.97 -10.00 -6.61
C ASP A 43 -16.87 -8.91 -5.56
N HIS A 44 -16.70 -9.33 -4.32
CA HIS A 44 -16.60 -8.49 -3.15
C HIS A 44 -15.61 -7.32 -3.30
N GLU A 45 -14.42 -7.61 -3.84
CA GLU A 45 -13.35 -6.63 -4.06
C GLU A 45 -13.71 -5.53 -5.08
N TRP A 46 -14.69 -5.78 -5.95
CA TRP A 46 -15.09 -4.80 -6.96
C TRP A 46 -15.89 -3.67 -6.33
N LEU A 47 -16.63 -3.92 -5.24
CA LEU A 47 -17.43 -2.90 -4.58
C LEU A 47 -16.56 -1.76 -4.05
N THR A 48 -15.46 -2.09 -3.39
CA THR A 48 -14.54 -1.11 -2.80
C THR A 48 -13.73 -0.34 -3.85
N ARG A 49 -13.57 -0.90 -5.06
CA ARG A 49 -12.80 -0.31 -6.17
C ARG A 49 -13.65 0.47 -7.18
N LEU A 50 -14.82 -0.05 -7.54
CA LEU A 50 -15.66 0.47 -8.63
C LEU A 50 -16.85 1.29 -8.12
N ALA A 51 -17.30 1.02 -6.89
CA ALA A 51 -18.44 1.68 -6.27
C ALA A 51 -18.03 2.39 -4.96
N GLU A 52 -16.81 2.90 -4.92
CA GLU A 52 -16.23 3.60 -3.75
C GLU A 52 -17.13 4.71 -3.17
N PRO A 53 -17.86 5.53 -3.97
CA PRO A 53 -18.77 6.56 -3.41
C PRO A 53 -19.92 6.01 -2.56
N TYR A 54 -20.20 4.70 -2.64
CA TYR A 54 -21.19 4.02 -1.82
C TYR A 54 -20.56 3.29 -0.63
N CYS A 55 -19.24 3.35 -0.48
CA CYS A 55 -18.51 2.80 0.66
C CYS A 55 -18.32 3.85 1.75
N ASN A 56 -18.39 3.43 2.99
CA ASN A 56 -17.90 4.17 4.15
C ASN A 56 -16.68 3.44 4.73
N PHE A 57 -15.61 4.18 4.96
CA PHE A 57 -14.34 3.65 5.44
C PHE A 57 -14.08 4.13 6.86
N ALA A 58 -13.79 3.20 7.77
CA ALA A 58 -13.53 3.49 9.17
C ALA A 58 -12.22 2.85 9.64
N SER A 59 -11.52 3.51 10.56
CA SER A 59 -10.33 2.93 11.19
C SER A 59 -10.73 1.73 12.06
N MET A 60 -10.14 0.55 11.81
CA MET A 60 -10.45 -0.65 12.60
C MET A 60 -9.96 -0.54 14.04
N ASP A 61 -8.76 -0.01 14.22
CA ASP A 61 -8.13 0.22 15.52
C ASP A 61 -7.28 1.49 15.45
N LYS A 62 -7.34 2.31 16.49
CA LYS A 62 -6.46 3.49 16.61
C LYS A 62 -4.99 3.07 16.75
N ASP A 63 -4.74 1.94 17.40
CA ASP A 63 -3.39 1.46 17.71
C ASP A 63 -2.78 0.60 16.61
N GLN A 64 -3.55 0.23 15.57
CA GLN A 64 -3.00 -0.46 14.41
C GLN A 64 -1.94 0.42 13.73
N ALA A 65 -0.71 -0.09 13.73
CA ALA A 65 0.41 0.51 13.04
C ALA A 65 0.22 0.41 11.52
N PRO A 66 0.53 1.47 10.75
CA PRO A 66 0.66 1.37 9.31
C PRO A 66 1.73 0.36 8.91
N ARG A 67 1.72 -0.05 7.65
CA ARG A 67 2.78 -0.84 7.03
C ARG A 67 3.15 -0.27 5.67
N TYR A 68 4.33 -0.62 5.18
CA TYR A 68 4.71 -0.34 3.80
C TYR A 68 4.21 -1.44 2.85
N ASP A 69 3.48 -1.04 1.81
CA ASP A 69 3.08 -1.89 0.68
C ASP A 69 4.11 -1.70 -0.43
N ALA A 70 5.01 -2.67 -0.58
CA ALA A 70 6.10 -2.61 -1.56
C ALA A 70 5.62 -2.75 -3.01
N GLU A 71 4.45 -3.34 -3.26
CA GLU A 71 3.90 -3.46 -4.62
C GLU A 71 3.32 -2.13 -5.10
N LYS A 72 2.63 -1.41 -4.20
CA LYS A 72 2.03 -0.10 -4.50
C LYS A 72 2.96 1.07 -4.22
N ASP A 73 4.08 0.82 -3.55
CA ASP A 73 5.02 1.84 -3.05
C ASP A 73 4.32 2.89 -2.17
N GLN A 74 3.52 2.40 -1.21
CA GLN A 74 2.67 3.25 -0.38
C GLN A 74 2.66 2.79 1.07
N ILE A 75 2.50 3.73 1.99
CA ILE A 75 2.24 3.43 3.39
C ILE A 75 0.73 3.37 3.60
N VAL A 76 0.27 2.22 4.07
CA VAL A 76 -1.15 1.89 4.13
C VAL A 76 -1.55 1.44 5.52
N LYS A 77 -2.83 1.62 5.82
CA LYS A 77 -3.51 1.08 6.99
C LYS A 77 -4.75 0.32 6.55
N SER A 78 -5.01 -0.81 7.22
CA SER A 78 -6.21 -1.58 6.95
C SER A 78 -7.42 -0.89 7.60
N VAL A 79 -8.51 -0.78 6.85
CA VAL A 79 -9.72 -0.09 7.27
C VAL A 79 -10.93 -1.00 7.14
N GLU A 80 -11.88 -0.85 8.05
CA GLU A 80 -13.20 -1.45 7.95
C GLU A 80 -13.97 -0.74 6.85
N VAL A 81 -14.77 -1.52 6.11
CA VAL A 81 -15.57 -1.00 5.01
C VAL A 81 -17.02 -1.41 5.21
N THR A 82 -17.93 -0.45 5.10
CA THR A 82 -19.36 -0.71 4.98
C THR A 82 -19.89 -0.17 3.66
N PHE A 83 -20.90 -0.83 3.09
CA PHE A 83 -21.43 -0.52 1.76
C PHE A 83 -22.92 -0.19 1.80
N GLY A 84 -23.26 0.92 1.13
CA GLY A 84 -24.62 1.34 0.86
C GLY A 84 -25.43 1.74 2.10
N PRO A 85 -26.72 2.04 1.90
CA PRO A 85 -27.61 2.53 2.98
C PRO A 85 -27.91 1.52 4.08
N LEU A 86 -27.59 0.25 3.87
CA LEU A 86 -27.79 -0.84 4.83
C LEU A 86 -26.51 -1.18 5.61
N GLU A 87 -25.43 -0.43 5.38
CA GLU A 87 -24.13 -0.60 6.05
C GLU A 87 -23.61 -2.05 5.98
N TRP A 88 -23.76 -2.71 4.83
CA TRP A 88 -23.26 -4.07 4.65
C TRP A 88 -21.76 -4.11 4.88
N ARG A 89 -21.32 -4.93 5.84
CA ARG A 89 -19.90 -5.07 6.15
C ARG A 89 -19.20 -5.81 5.03
N LEU A 90 -18.09 -5.23 4.61
CA LEU A 90 -17.20 -5.83 3.64
C LEU A 90 -15.88 -6.23 4.31
N ASP A 91 -15.17 -7.19 3.72
CA ASP A 91 -13.77 -7.48 4.03
C ASP A 91 -12.92 -6.20 4.14
N PRO A 92 -12.08 -6.08 5.18
CA PRO A 92 -11.18 -4.94 5.33
C PRO A 92 -10.26 -4.78 4.12
N VAL A 93 -10.01 -3.52 3.76
CA VAL A 93 -9.10 -3.19 2.66
C VAL A 93 -8.02 -2.24 3.13
N ASP A 94 -6.91 -2.21 2.41
CA ASP A 94 -5.81 -1.30 2.70
C ASP A 94 -5.95 0.02 1.96
N ARG A 95 -5.81 1.10 2.72
CA ARG A 95 -5.90 2.47 2.22
C ARG A 95 -4.64 3.25 2.57
N PRO A 96 -4.20 4.16 1.71
CA PRO A 96 -3.07 5.04 2.02
C PRO A 96 -3.39 5.85 3.27
N ILE A 97 -2.37 6.07 4.11
CA ILE A 97 -2.49 7.02 5.22
C ILE A 97 -2.55 8.46 4.68
N PRO A 98 -3.10 9.42 5.44
CA PRO A 98 -3.13 10.83 5.03
C PRO A 98 -1.74 11.38 4.70
N ASN A 99 -1.67 12.27 3.71
CA ASN A 99 -0.44 13.00 3.40
C ASN A 99 -0.25 14.15 4.40
N ASP A 100 0.30 13.81 5.56
CA ASP A 100 0.70 14.74 6.62
C ASP A 100 2.12 14.40 7.13
N ILE A 101 2.60 15.11 8.15
CA ILE A 101 3.95 14.91 8.69
C ILE A 101 4.21 13.46 9.16
N MET A 102 3.18 12.71 9.56
CA MET A 102 3.33 11.32 9.97
C MET A 102 3.66 10.43 8.78
N LEU A 103 3.22 10.75 7.57
CA LEU A 103 3.59 9.99 6.36
C LEU A 103 5.11 9.93 6.20
N TYR A 104 5.80 11.07 6.28
CA TYR A 104 7.27 11.12 6.22
C TYR A 104 7.94 10.42 7.40
N ARG A 105 7.35 10.48 8.61
CA ARG A 105 7.88 9.75 9.78
C ARG A 105 7.77 8.23 9.60
N TYR A 106 6.66 7.75 9.07
CA TYR A 106 6.48 6.34 8.74
C TYR A 106 7.40 5.93 7.59
N PHE A 107 7.54 6.75 6.55
CA PHE A 107 8.47 6.48 5.46
C PHE A 107 9.91 6.36 5.95
N ALA A 108 10.37 7.29 6.78
CA ALA A 108 11.67 7.21 7.43
C ALA A 108 11.82 5.93 8.27
N GLN A 109 10.79 5.55 9.05
CA GLN A 109 10.80 4.30 9.80
C GLN A 109 11.00 3.09 8.87
N PHE A 110 10.24 2.99 7.78
CA PHE A 110 10.30 1.85 6.86
C PHE A 110 11.58 1.85 6.01
N LEU A 111 12.13 3.02 5.69
CA LEU A 111 13.45 3.16 5.06
C LEU A 111 14.55 2.64 5.99
N LEU A 112 14.55 3.09 7.25
CA LEU A 112 15.50 2.63 8.27
C LEU A 112 15.35 1.14 8.56
N ALA A 113 14.12 0.61 8.53
CA ALA A 113 13.84 -0.82 8.71
C ALA A 113 14.26 -1.68 7.50
N GLY A 114 14.72 -1.07 6.41
CA GLY A 114 15.08 -1.78 5.17
C GLY A 114 13.90 -2.34 4.39
N GLU A 115 12.66 -1.92 4.71
CA GLU A 115 11.45 -2.35 4.00
C GLU A 115 11.33 -1.63 2.65
N VAL A 116 11.75 -0.37 2.58
CA VAL A 116 11.79 0.42 1.33
C VAL A 116 12.99 0.01 0.46
N MET A 117 14.14 -0.21 1.10
CA MET A 117 15.42 -0.56 0.47
C MET A 117 16.00 -1.82 1.11
N PRO A 118 15.78 -3.02 0.54
CA PRO A 118 16.18 -4.29 1.14
C PRO A 118 17.69 -4.42 1.43
N LEU A 119 18.55 -3.74 0.65
CA LEU A 119 20.00 -3.70 0.90
C LEU A 119 20.37 -3.06 2.25
N LEU A 120 19.49 -2.25 2.83
CA LEU A 120 19.70 -1.63 4.15
C LEU A 120 19.27 -2.54 5.31
N ALA A 121 18.53 -3.62 5.05
CA ALA A 121 17.97 -4.50 6.08
C ALA A 121 19.05 -5.17 6.96
N GLU A 122 20.25 -5.45 6.42
CA GLU A 122 21.36 -6.03 7.18
C GLU A 122 21.87 -5.11 8.31
N TYR A 123 21.67 -3.79 8.18
CA TYR A 123 22.20 -2.82 9.14
C TYR A 123 21.22 -2.51 10.28
N VAL A 124 19.95 -2.92 10.16
CA VAL A 124 18.90 -2.68 11.18
C VAL A 124 19.33 -3.14 12.59
N PRO A 125 19.90 -4.34 12.80
CA PRO A 125 20.32 -4.78 14.13
C PRO A 125 21.50 -3.99 14.71
N LYS A 126 22.21 -3.23 13.87
CA LYS A 126 23.41 -2.46 14.24
C LYS A 126 23.10 -0.98 14.50
N MET A 127 21.86 -0.55 14.35
CA MET A 127 21.45 0.85 14.53
C MET A 127 21.57 1.32 15.98
N LEU A 128 21.94 2.59 16.14
CA LEU A 128 22.07 3.27 17.44
C LEU A 128 20.71 3.49 18.12
N ALA A 129 19.61 3.42 17.37
CA ALA A 129 18.23 3.46 17.87
C ALA A 129 17.34 2.65 16.91
N PRO A 130 16.26 2.02 17.41
CA PRO A 130 15.37 1.25 16.55
C PRO A 130 14.61 2.17 15.58
N PRO A 131 14.28 1.72 14.34
CA PRO A 131 13.53 2.51 13.37
C PRO A 131 12.21 3.09 13.90
N THR A 132 11.52 2.34 14.77
CA THR A 132 10.28 2.78 15.45
C THR A 132 10.42 4.07 16.25
N THR A 133 11.65 4.53 16.52
CA THR A 133 11.92 5.81 17.14
C THR A 133 11.35 6.98 16.35
N MET A 134 11.27 6.89 15.01
CA MET A 134 10.75 7.97 14.15
C MET A 134 9.32 8.40 14.47
N VAL A 135 8.51 7.47 14.99
CA VAL A 135 7.06 7.67 15.22
C VAL A 135 6.69 7.80 16.70
N ARG A 136 7.69 7.81 17.61
CA ARG A 136 7.44 8.01 19.05
C ARG A 136 7.07 9.48 19.32
N SER A 137 6.26 9.70 20.35
CA SER A 137 5.84 11.05 20.78
C SER A 137 7.01 11.97 21.17
N TRP A 138 8.12 11.39 21.59
CA TRP A 138 9.36 12.09 21.96
C TRP A 138 10.40 12.15 20.84
N ALA A 139 10.10 11.63 19.63
CA ALA A 139 11.03 11.58 18.51
C ALA A 139 11.67 12.95 18.25
N LYS A 140 10.86 14.02 18.23
CA LYS A 140 11.29 15.41 18.02
C LYS A 140 12.40 15.96 18.93
N LEU A 141 12.72 15.27 20.02
CA LEU A 141 13.81 15.64 20.93
C LEU A 141 15.17 15.09 20.47
N GLN A 142 15.20 14.17 19.50
CA GLN A 142 16.41 13.58 18.98
C GLN A 142 16.82 14.25 17.67
N ARG A 143 18.06 14.75 17.61
CA ARG A 143 18.60 15.40 16.40
C ARG A 143 18.45 14.52 15.16
N ARG A 144 18.83 13.24 15.26
CA ARG A 144 18.81 12.27 14.16
C ARG A 144 17.45 12.02 13.52
N THR A 145 16.37 12.15 14.29
CA THR A 145 15.02 11.98 13.74
C THR A 145 14.59 13.24 12.99
N GLU A 146 14.98 14.42 13.49
CA GLU A 146 14.60 15.70 12.89
C GLU A 146 15.44 15.99 11.64
N THR A 147 16.73 15.64 11.62
CA THR A 147 17.57 15.78 10.42
C THR A 147 17.03 14.93 9.26
N LEU A 148 16.78 13.64 9.51
CA LEU A 148 16.19 12.74 8.53
C LEU A 148 14.80 13.18 8.08
N LEU A 149 13.93 13.57 9.02
CA LEU A 149 12.58 14.04 8.69
C LEU A 149 12.61 15.30 7.84
N ASN A 150 13.43 16.29 8.20
CA ASN A 150 13.52 17.55 7.47
C ASN A 150 14.02 17.34 6.05
N ALA A 151 15.03 16.48 5.85
CA ALA A 151 15.56 16.17 4.52
C ALA A 151 14.52 15.49 3.62
N LEU A 152 13.64 14.65 4.18
CA LEU A 152 12.52 14.04 3.47
C LEU A 152 11.44 15.08 3.11
N VAL A 153 11.03 15.90 4.08
CA VAL A 153 9.98 16.91 3.89
C VAL A 153 10.42 18.00 2.89
N GLU A 154 11.68 18.44 2.95
CA GLU A 154 12.21 19.48 2.06
C GLU A 154 12.15 19.08 0.58
N LYS A 155 12.32 17.79 0.29
CA LYS A 155 12.32 17.23 -1.07
C LYS A 155 11.02 16.51 -1.43
N ASP A 156 10.04 16.53 -0.54
CA ASP A 156 8.76 15.82 -0.66
C ASP A 156 8.93 14.32 -0.95
N VAL A 157 9.80 13.65 -0.19
CA VAL A 157 10.13 12.24 -0.40
C VAL A 157 9.37 11.36 0.59
N HIS A 158 8.42 10.58 0.07
CA HIS A 158 7.60 9.67 0.88
C HIS A 158 7.29 8.33 0.19
N THR A 159 7.86 8.08 -1.00
CA THR A 159 7.82 6.80 -1.71
C THR A 159 9.23 6.37 -2.13
N LYS A 160 9.40 5.08 -2.45
CA LYS A 160 10.63 4.53 -3.03
C LYS A 160 10.95 5.22 -4.36
N ALA A 161 9.93 5.48 -5.18
CA ALA A 161 10.07 6.19 -6.45
C ALA A 161 10.64 7.60 -6.24
N ASP A 162 10.08 8.38 -5.31
CA ASP A 162 10.57 9.74 -4.99
C ASP A 162 12.03 9.71 -4.53
N LEU A 163 12.38 8.75 -3.68
CA LEU A 163 13.73 8.59 -3.15
C LEU A 163 14.74 8.27 -4.25
N ILE A 164 14.41 7.34 -5.15
CA ILE A 164 15.25 7.00 -6.31
C ILE A 164 15.40 8.20 -7.24
N GLU A 165 14.34 8.97 -7.46
CA GLU A 165 14.42 10.18 -8.27
C GLU A 165 15.38 11.21 -7.66
N GLN A 166 15.36 11.40 -6.34
CA GLN A 166 16.32 12.30 -5.69
C GLN A 166 17.75 11.78 -5.76
N TRP A 167 17.98 10.46 -5.62
CA TRP A 167 19.32 9.88 -5.81
C TRP A 167 19.86 10.04 -7.22
N HIS A 168 19.01 10.10 -8.26
CA HIS A 168 19.45 10.44 -9.60
C HIS A 168 19.88 11.90 -9.76
N LYS A 169 19.44 12.80 -8.87
CA LYS A 169 19.81 14.23 -8.87
C LYS A 169 21.03 14.48 -8.00
N ASP A 170 21.08 13.84 -6.83
CA ASP A 170 22.16 13.89 -5.86
C ASP A 170 22.34 12.50 -5.25
N GLU A 171 23.40 11.80 -5.68
CA GLU A 171 23.70 10.45 -5.21
C GLU A 171 23.94 10.42 -3.69
N ASN A 172 24.30 11.54 -3.06
CA ASN A 172 24.53 11.63 -1.61
C ASN A 172 23.29 11.99 -0.81
N TYR A 173 22.13 12.22 -1.44
CA TYR A 173 20.90 12.56 -0.75
C TYR A 173 20.57 11.53 0.34
N LEU A 174 20.28 11.99 1.56
CA LEU A 174 20.05 11.20 2.80
C LEU A 174 21.23 10.40 3.35
N LEU A 175 22.43 10.46 2.75
CA LEU A 175 23.58 9.70 3.25
C LEU A 175 23.92 10.11 4.68
N GLU A 176 24.18 11.40 4.91
CA GLU A 176 24.58 11.92 6.22
C GLU A 176 23.50 11.68 7.27
N GLU A 177 22.23 11.91 6.92
CA GLU A 177 21.09 11.66 7.80
C GLU A 177 20.98 10.18 8.17
N TYR A 178 21.21 9.26 7.24
CA TYR A 178 21.21 7.82 7.50
C TYR A 178 22.41 7.39 8.35
N LEU A 179 23.60 7.97 8.13
CA LEU A 179 24.80 7.68 8.94
C LEU A 179 24.61 8.05 10.42
N GLU A 180 23.79 9.05 10.75
CA GLU A 180 23.46 9.39 12.15
C GLU A 180 22.75 8.26 12.93
N TRP A 181 22.18 7.27 12.22
CA TRP A 181 21.52 6.11 12.80
C TRP A 181 22.47 4.93 13.04
N LEU A 182 23.72 5.01 12.58
CA LEU A 182 24.68 3.92 12.64
C LEU A 182 25.95 4.30 13.44
N PRO A 183 26.62 3.32 14.07
CA PRO A 183 27.95 3.51 14.62
C PRO A 183 28.95 3.97 13.55
N GLU A 184 29.87 4.87 13.91
CA GLU A 184 30.90 5.41 13.00
C GLU A 184 31.73 4.32 12.29
N SER A 185 31.94 3.17 12.93
CA SER A 185 32.63 2.03 12.34
C SER A 185 32.00 1.50 11.05
N LEU A 186 30.70 1.75 10.83
CA LEU A 186 29.98 1.32 9.63
C LEU A 186 29.91 2.40 8.55
N HIS A 187 30.25 3.66 8.87
CA HIS A 187 30.05 4.79 7.96
C HIS A 187 30.75 4.57 6.62
N GLY A 188 32.03 4.19 6.65
CA GLY A 188 32.78 3.92 5.42
C GLY A 188 32.19 2.78 4.57
N THR A 189 31.57 1.77 5.18
CA THR A 189 30.91 0.68 4.42
C THR A 189 29.66 1.21 3.73
N ILE A 190 28.84 1.98 4.43
CA ILE A 190 27.60 2.56 3.90
C ILE A 190 27.90 3.58 2.79
N THR A 191 28.85 4.49 3.00
CA THR A 191 29.25 5.49 1.99
C THR A 191 29.66 4.85 0.67
N VAL A 192 30.32 3.69 0.69
CA VAL A 192 30.75 2.98 -0.53
C VAL A 192 29.59 2.34 -1.28
N MET A 193 28.56 1.86 -0.57
CA MET A 193 27.40 1.22 -1.19
C MET A 193 26.24 2.18 -1.47
N TRP A 194 26.42 3.48 -1.20
CA TRP A 194 25.38 4.48 -1.38
C TRP A 194 25.39 5.02 -2.83
N PRO A 195 24.23 5.18 -3.49
CA PRO A 195 22.89 4.81 -3.04
C PRO A 195 22.63 3.29 -3.14
N PRO A 196 21.86 2.70 -2.19
CA PRO A 196 21.60 1.26 -2.11
C PRO A 196 20.53 0.81 -3.13
N LEU A 197 20.79 1.02 -4.41
CA LEU A 197 19.92 0.58 -5.51
C LEU A 197 20.13 -0.91 -5.79
N GLU A 198 19.05 -1.67 -5.91
CA GLU A 198 19.13 -3.05 -6.41
C GLU A 198 19.60 -3.03 -7.87
N GLU A 199 20.77 -3.58 -8.17
CA GLU A 199 21.14 -3.86 -9.56
C GLU A 199 20.14 -4.87 -10.13
N LYS A 200 19.39 -4.46 -11.15
CA LYS A 200 18.61 -5.40 -11.97
C LYS A 200 19.59 -6.39 -12.58
N THR A 201 19.68 -7.61 -12.02
CA THR A 201 20.28 -8.73 -12.72
C THR A 201 19.48 -8.94 -14.00
N THR A 202 19.95 -8.35 -15.08
CA THR A 202 19.37 -8.53 -16.40
C THR A 202 19.70 -9.96 -16.81
N LYS A 203 18.81 -10.91 -16.51
CA LYS A 203 18.86 -12.25 -17.12
C LYS A 203 18.47 -12.14 -18.60
N MET A 204 19.34 -11.56 -19.41
CA MET A 204 19.27 -11.62 -20.87
C MET A 204 20.05 -12.85 -21.34
N GLY A 205 19.41 -14.02 -21.26
CA GLY A 205 19.93 -15.27 -21.82
C GLY A 205 19.02 -15.77 -22.94
N ARG A 206 18.99 -15.06 -24.07
CA ARG A 206 18.37 -15.57 -25.30
C ARG A 206 19.22 -16.72 -25.86
N ASN A 207 18.95 -17.96 -25.48
CA ASN A 207 19.44 -19.11 -26.23
C ASN A 207 18.49 -19.40 -27.40
N LYS A 208 18.79 -18.79 -28.57
CA LYS A 208 18.39 -19.35 -29.86
C LYS A 208 19.29 -20.56 -30.13
N ILE A 209 18.78 -21.77 -29.93
CA ILE A 209 19.36 -22.96 -30.54
C ILE A 209 18.71 -23.12 -31.92
N HIS A 210 19.47 -22.85 -32.97
CA HIS A 210 19.15 -23.35 -34.30
C HIS A 210 19.50 -24.84 -34.35
N SER A 211 18.49 -25.70 -34.33
CA SER A 211 18.63 -27.06 -34.87
C SER A 211 18.32 -27.02 -36.36
N LYS A 212 19.36 -27.15 -37.18
CA LYS A 212 19.18 -27.60 -38.57
C LYS A 212 18.67 -29.04 -38.53
N VAL A 213 17.53 -29.29 -39.17
CA VAL A 213 17.11 -30.65 -39.52
C VAL A 213 17.09 -30.76 -41.04
N LYS A 214 18.00 -31.64 -41.51
CA LYS A 214 18.17 -32.25 -42.83
C LYS A 214 18.40 -31.36 -44.04
#